data_AF-A0A534RH95-F1
#
_entry.id   AF-A0A534RH95-F1
#
_cell.length_a   1.000
_cell.length_b   1.000
_cell.length_c   1.000
_cell.angle_alpha   90.00
_cell.angle_beta   90.00
_cell.angle_gamma   90.00
#
_symmetry.space_group_name_H-M   'P 1'
#
loop_
_entity.id
_entity.type
_entity.pdbx_description
1 polymer ?
#
loop_
_entity_poly.entity_id
_entity_poly.type
_entity_poly.pdbx_seq_one_letter_code
_entity_poly.pdbx_strand_id
1 'polypeptide(L)'
;MMGGWGRRRQTPGLVLSGGGARGAFHVGVYERLLEDRRFAAGPSVLSGTSAGAINAALIAAGKTPAEMMQFWRGIADDPPVAASDLFFRDVARRLFRLTLDEAVRWLSTTHALRTFLWRARNHFPPRTGGLLALWVEYLLTERWELVSRLLEGVREPFLADTAPLRERLVAEFGGEKVPSRGIRLAINTVDAHTGRVVRYVTAATPFTRSPDYLI
;
A
#
# COMPACT_ATOMS: atom_id res chain seq x y z
N MET A 1 16.01 55.61 -18.01
CA MET A 1 16.53 54.62 -17.03
C MET A 1 15.54 53.47 -16.95
N MET A 2 15.96 52.27 -17.37
CA MET A 2 15.13 51.06 -17.43
C MET A 2 14.89 50.51 -16.01
N GLY A 3 13.63 50.45 -15.57
CA GLY A 3 13.23 49.78 -14.34
C GLY A 3 13.30 48.27 -14.52
N GLY A 4 14.33 47.63 -13.96
CA GLY A 4 14.45 46.18 -13.94
C GLY A 4 13.39 45.57 -13.04
N TRP A 5 12.37 44.94 -13.62
CA TRP A 5 11.47 44.05 -12.90
C TRP A 5 12.26 42.82 -12.45
N GLY A 6 12.66 42.79 -11.18
CA GLY A 6 13.27 41.61 -10.58
C GLY A 6 12.29 40.44 -10.67
N ARG A 7 12.58 39.45 -11.53
CA ARG A 7 11.81 38.20 -11.59
C ARG A 7 11.86 37.56 -10.19
N ARG A 8 10.72 37.52 -9.48
CA ARG A 8 10.59 36.75 -8.23
C ARG A 8 11.14 35.34 -8.50
N ARG A 9 12.14 34.93 -7.73
CA ARG A 9 12.68 33.56 -7.76
C ARG A 9 11.51 32.61 -7.61
N GLN A 10 11.21 31.86 -8.68
CA GLN A 10 10.19 30.83 -8.65
C GLN A 10 10.61 29.79 -7.61
N THR A 11 9.67 29.36 -6.79
CA THR A 11 9.90 28.33 -5.76
C THR A 11 9.30 27.02 -6.29
N PRO A 12 10.04 26.24 -7.07
CA PRO A 12 9.49 25.05 -7.71
C PRO A 12 9.03 24.04 -6.67
N GLY A 13 7.78 23.60 -6.78
CA GLY A 13 7.23 22.49 -6.03
C GLY A 13 7.18 21.23 -6.91
N LEU A 14 7.49 20.07 -6.34
CA LEU A 14 7.39 18.78 -7.02
C LEU A 14 6.48 17.84 -6.21
N VAL A 15 5.47 17.29 -6.88
CA VAL A 15 4.49 16.37 -6.29
C VAL A 15 4.66 15.00 -6.95
N LEU A 16 4.83 13.97 -6.12
CA LEU A 16 5.09 12.60 -6.56
C LEU A 16 3.94 11.70 -6.12
N SER A 17 3.23 11.13 -7.08
CA SER A 17 2.08 10.25 -6.83
C SER A 17 2.49 8.88 -6.27
N GLY A 18 1.51 8.12 -5.77
CA GLY A 18 1.69 6.70 -5.50
C GLY A 18 1.78 5.88 -6.78
N GLY A 19 2.23 4.63 -6.68
CA GLY A 19 2.33 3.76 -7.85
C GLY A 19 3.14 2.47 -7.70
N GLY A 20 3.52 2.09 -6.48
CA GLY A 20 4.34 0.90 -6.23
C GLY A 20 5.67 0.95 -6.97
N ALA A 21 6.05 -0.16 -7.61
CA ALA A 21 7.29 -0.29 -8.37
C ALA A 21 7.45 0.75 -9.51
N ARG A 22 6.34 1.34 -10.00
CA ARG A 22 6.39 2.44 -10.99
C ARG A 22 7.07 3.70 -10.43
N GLY A 23 7.31 3.79 -9.12
CA GLY A 23 8.11 4.85 -8.52
C GLY A 23 9.52 4.98 -9.12
N ALA A 24 10.10 3.90 -9.66
CA ALA A 24 11.37 3.96 -10.37
C ALA A 24 11.31 4.91 -11.60
N PHE A 25 10.16 5.02 -12.26
CA PHE A 25 9.97 5.95 -13.38
C PHE A 25 10.13 7.42 -12.95
N HIS A 26 9.71 7.77 -11.73
CA HIS A 26 9.89 9.12 -11.20
C HIS A 26 11.37 9.53 -11.14
N VAL A 27 12.28 8.57 -10.96
CA VAL A 27 13.73 8.84 -10.90
C VAL A 27 14.23 9.34 -12.25
N GLY A 28 13.87 8.67 -13.34
CA GLY A 28 14.24 9.10 -14.70
C GLY A 28 13.59 10.43 -15.09
N VAL A 29 12.34 10.66 -14.68
CA VAL A 29 11.70 11.98 -14.86
C VAL A 29 12.46 13.06 -14.08
N TYR A 30 12.84 12.79 -12.84
CA TYR A 30 13.59 13.72 -12.01
C TYR A 30 14.97 14.03 -12.59
N GLU A 31 15.70 13.02 -13.07
CA GLU A 31 16.97 13.18 -13.80
C GLU A 31 16.79 14.12 -14.99
N ARG A 32 15.79 13.86 -15.84
CA ARG A 32 15.50 14.68 -17.02
C ARG A 32 15.12 16.12 -16.66
N LEU A 33 14.43 16.32 -15.54
CA LEU A 33 14.06 17.66 -15.05
C LEU A 33 15.28 18.45 -14.55
N LEU A 34 16.27 17.80 -13.93
CA LEU A 34 17.48 18.47 -13.46
C LEU A 34 18.33 19.04 -14.61
N GLU A 35 18.19 18.50 -15.83
CA GLU A 35 18.84 19.06 -17.02
C GLU A 35 18.15 20.33 -17.56
N ASP A 36 16.88 20.58 -17.20
CA ASP A 36 16.16 21.78 -17.62
C ASP A 36 16.62 22.98 -16.78
N ARG A 37 17.11 24.04 -17.44
CA ARG A 37 17.59 25.28 -16.77
C ARG A 37 16.56 25.91 -15.82
N ARG A 38 15.26 25.66 -16.04
CA ARG A 38 14.17 26.16 -15.17
C ARG A 38 14.05 25.39 -13.87
N PHE A 39 14.59 24.17 -13.80
CA PHE A 39 14.49 23.25 -12.66
C PHE A 39 15.86 22.71 -12.20
N ALA A 40 16.97 23.10 -12.82
CA ALA A 40 18.32 22.62 -12.51
C ALA A 40 18.75 22.83 -11.04
N ALA A 41 18.16 23.80 -10.34
CA ALA A 41 18.37 24.02 -8.91
C ALA A 41 17.59 23.03 -8.00
N GLY A 42 16.76 22.17 -8.57
CA GLY A 42 15.91 21.22 -7.87
C GLY A 42 14.66 21.85 -7.25
N PRO A 43 13.79 21.02 -6.64
CA PRO A 43 12.58 21.46 -5.97
C PRO A 43 12.90 22.14 -4.63
N SER A 44 12.17 23.21 -4.33
CA SER A 44 12.19 23.85 -3.00
C SER A 44 11.13 23.27 -2.05
N VAL A 45 10.13 22.59 -2.61
CA VAL A 45 9.05 21.93 -1.88
C VAL A 45 8.78 20.57 -2.52
N LEU A 46 8.63 19.54 -1.69
CA LEU A 46 8.32 18.18 -2.10
C LEU A 46 7.04 17.70 -1.40
N SER A 47 6.18 17.02 -2.15
CA SER A 47 5.06 16.27 -1.61
C SER A 47 5.02 14.88 -2.21
N GLY A 48 4.74 13.85 -1.40
CA GLY A 48 4.68 12.48 -1.88
C GLY A 48 3.70 11.58 -1.13
N THR A 49 3.20 10.56 -1.84
CA THR A 49 2.35 9.50 -1.29
C THR A 49 2.86 8.13 -1.73
N SER A 50 2.92 7.15 -0.82
CA SER A 50 3.39 5.77 -1.12
C SER A 50 4.80 5.78 -1.78
N ALA A 51 4.98 5.17 -2.96
CA ALA A 51 6.23 5.20 -3.71
C ALA A 51 6.74 6.63 -4.00
N GLY A 52 5.83 7.59 -4.21
CA GLY A 52 6.18 9.00 -4.35
C GLY A 52 6.71 9.62 -3.06
N ALA A 53 6.25 9.16 -1.89
CA ALA A 53 6.78 9.59 -0.60
C ALA A 53 8.22 9.11 -0.40
N ILE A 54 8.54 7.88 -0.82
CA ILE A 54 9.92 7.35 -0.79
C ILE A 54 10.84 8.23 -1.64
N ASN A 55 10.45 8.50 -2.90
CA ASN A 55 11.26 9.36 -3.77
C ASN A 55 11.36 10.80 -3.26
N ALA A 56 10.26 11.36 -2.72
CA ALA A 56 10.29 12.68 -2.10
C ALA A 56 11.28 12.72 -0.92
N ALA A 57 11.32 11.67 -0.09
CA ALA A 57 12.27 11.57 1.02
C ALA A 57 13.72 11.43 0.53
N LEU A 58 13.98 10.60 -0.49
CA LEU A 58 15.31 10.46 -1.09
C LEU A 58 15.81 11.78 -1.68
N ILE A 59 14.96 12.51 -2.41
CA ILE A 59 15.32 13.83 -2.96
C ILE A 59 15.56 14.83 -1.81
N ALA A 60 14.72 14.86 -0.78
CA ALA A 60 14.89 15.74 0.38
C ALA A 60 16.21 15.46 1.14
N ALA A 61 16.62 14.19 1.19
CA ALA A 61 17.89 13.73 1.73
C ALA A 61 19.10 14.11 0.85
N GLY A 62 18.86 14.63 -0.35
CA GLY A 62 19.88 15.05 -1.31
C GLY A 62 20.49 13.91 -2.10
N LYS A 63 19.76 12.81 -2.28
CA LYS A 63 20.18 11.70 -3.14
C LYS A 63 20.10 12.11 -4.60
N THR A 64 21.11 11.73 -5.37
CA THR A 64 21.17 11.88 -6.82
C THR A 64 20.26 10.88 -7.53
N PRO A 65 19.85 11.13 -8.78
CA PRO A 65 19.08 10.14 -9.55
C PRO A 65 19.76 8.77 -9.63
N ALA A 66 21.09 8.72 -9.71
CA ALA A 66 21.86 7.48 -9.72
C ALA A 66 21.70 6.69 -8.41
N GLU A 67 21.86 7.34 -7.25
CA GLU A 67 21.64 6.71 -5.93
C GLU A 67 20.19 6.26 -5.76
N MET A 68 19.23 7.10 -6.17
CA MET A 68 17.81 6.72 -6.16
C MET A 68 17.56 5.48 -7.02
N MET A 69 18.16 5.40 -8.21
CA MET A 69 18.02 4.23 -9.08
C MET A 69 18.67 2.98 -8.48
N GLN A 70 19.81 3.12 -7.80
CA GLN A 70 20.42 2.01 -7.06
C GLN A 70 19.50 1.49 -5.97
N PHE A 71 18.86 2.38 -5.20
CA PHE A 71 17.86 2.00 -4.21
C PHE A 71 16.69 1.22 -4.85
N TRP A 72 16.15 1.70 -5.98
CA TRP A 72 15.06 1.00 -6.68
C TRP A 72 15.47 -0.35 -7.26
N ARG A 73 16.70 -0.49 -7.77
CA ARG A 73 17.24 -1.78 -8.22
C ARG A 73 17.39 -2.74 -7.05
N GLY A 74 17.89 -2.28 -5.91
CA GLY A 74 17.95 -3.09 -4.69
C GLY A 74 16.58 -3.59 -4.24
N ILE A 75 15.52 -2.78 -4.39
CA ILE A 75 14.12 -3.21 -4.15
C ILE A 75 13.66 -4.24 -5.19
N ALA A 76 14.07 -4.12 -6.45
CA ALA A 76 13.69 -5.07 -7.49
C ALA A 76 14.39 -6.43 -7.32
N ASP A 77 15.66 -6.42 -6.92
CA ASP A 77 16.48 -7.61 -6.73
C ASP A 77 16.07 -8.40 -5.49
N ASP A 78 15.62 -7.71 -4.43
CA ASP A 78 15.05 -8.32 -3.22
C ASP A 78 13.79 -7.55 -2.80
N PRO A 79 12.61 -7.98 -3.30
CA PRO A 79 11.33 -7.33 -3.05
C PRO A 79 11.01 -7.27 -1.56
N PRO A 80 10.88 -6.06 -0.97
CA PRO A 80 10.81 -5.89 0.48
C PRO A 80 9.40 -6.07 1.04
N VAL A 81 8.52 -6.72 0.28
CA VAL A 81 7.11 -6.94 0.59
C VAL A 81 6.88 -8.43 0.59
N ALA A 82 6.99 -9.04 1.78
CA ALA A 82 6.63 -10.43 1.99
C ALA A 82 5.17 -10.53 2.42
N ALA A 83 4.50 -11.63 2.06
CA ALA A 83 3.21 -11.97 2.65
C ALA A 83 3.34 -12.06 4.18
N SER A 84 2.43 -11.45 4.91
CA SER A 84 2.46 -11.45 6.38
C SER A 84 2.18 -12.86 6.92
N ASP A 85 3.21 -13.49 7.46
CA ASP A 85 3.13 -14.79 8.12
C ASP A 85 2.05 -14.84 9.20
N LEU A 86 1.92 -13.76 9.97
CA LEU A 86 0.93 -13.65 11.05
C LEU A 86 -0.49 -13.65 10.50
N PHE A 87 -0.75 -12.85 9.47
CA PHE A 87 -2.05 -12.80 8.78
C PHE A 87 -2.44 -14.17 8.25
N PHE A 88 -1.56 -14.83 7.49
CA PHE A 88 -1.89 -16.10 6.84
C PHE A 88 -1.99 -17.26 7.83
N ARG A 89 -1.22 -17.25 8.93
CA ARG A 89 -1.40 -18.21 10.03
C ARG A 89 -2.76 -18.07 10.69
N ASP A 90 -3.23 -16.85 10.90
CA ASP A 90 -4.53 -16.59 11.50
C ASP A 90 -5.68 -16.99 10.56
N VAL A 91 -5.56 -16.69 9.26
CA VAL A 91 -6.48 -17.18 8.22
C VAL A 91 -6.52 -18.71 8.21
N ALA A 92 -5.37 -19.38 8.15
CA ALA A 92 -5.28 -20.84 8.10
C ALA A 92 -5.89 -21.51 9.35
N ARG A 93 -5.58 -20.99 10.54
CA ARG A 93 -6.13 -21.48 11.81
C ARG A 93 -7.65 -21.34 11.85
N ARG A 94 -8.19 -20.24 11.32
CA ARG A 94 -9.64 -20.00 11.27
C ARG A 94 -10.33 -20.89 10.25
N LEU A 95 -9.77 -21.02 9.05
CA LEU A 95 -10.27 -21.95 8.04
C LEU A 95 -10.33 -23.37 8.60
N PHE A 96 -9.29 -23.83 9.30
CA PHE A 96 -9.28 -25.15 9.92
C PHE A 96 -10.41 -25.31 10.94
N ARG A 97 -10.63 -24.33 11.82
CA ARG A 97 -11.74 -24.35 12.80
C ARG A 97 -13.10 -24.37 12.13
N LEU A 98 -13.32 -23.50 11.13
CA LEU A 98 -14.59 -23.45 10.40
C LEU A 98 -14.86 -24.76 9.66
N THR A 99 -13.84 -25.38 9.06
CA THR A 99 -13.96 -26.69 8.41
C THR A 99 -14.30 -27.80 9.40
N LEU A 100 -13.71 -27.79 10.60
CA LEU A 100 -14.06 -28.74 11.65
C LEU A 100 -15.50 -28.55 12.13
N ASP A 101 -15.91 -27.32 12.42
CA ASP A 101 -17.29 -27.00 12.82
C ASP A 101 -18.28 -27.44 11.74
N GLU A 102 -17.91 -27.27 10.47
CA GLU A 102 -18.69 -27.70 9.33
C GLU A 102 -18.81 -29.23 9.24
N ALA A 103 -17.69 -29.94 9.37
CA ALA A 103 -17.68 -31.39 9.35
C ALA A 103 -18.54 -31.97 10.49
N VAL A 104 -18.44 -31.39 11.70
CA VAL A 104 -19.28 -31.78 12.85
C VAL A 104 -20.76 -31.54 12.56
N ARG A 105 -21.12 -30.42 11.91
CA ARG A 105 -22.51 -30.14 11.51
C ARG A 105 -23.03 -31.17 10.52
N TRP A 106 -22.22 -31.55 9.54
CA TRP A 106 -22.60 -32.56 8.55
C TRP A 106 -22.80 -33.94 9.16
N LEU A 107 -22.01 -34.29 10.17
CA LEU A 107 -22.15 -35.54 10.91
C LEU A 107 -23.36 -35.54 11.86
N SER A 108 -23.74 -34.37 12.39
CA SER A 108 -24.82 -34.23 13.37
C SER A 108 -26.20 -33.94 12.76
N THR A 109 -26.26 -33.41 11.53
CA THR A 109 -27.51 -32.94 10.93
C THR A 109 -27.74 -33.51 9.52
N THR A 110 -28.75 -34.37 9.39
CA THR A 110 -29.15 -34.97 8.10
C THR A 110 -29.63 -33.95 7.06
N HIS A 111 -30.16 -32.80 7.50
CA HIS A 111 -30.56 -31.70 6.62
C HIS A 111 -29.38 -31.07 5.87
N ALA A 112 -28.21 -30.94 6.51
CA ALA A 112 -27.04 -30.30 5.90
C ALA A 112 -26.56 -31.08 4.66
N LEU A 113 -26.47 -32.41 4.79
CA LEU A 113 -26.10 -33.30 3.69
C LEU A 113 -27.14 -33.25 2.54
N ARG A 114 -28.44 -33.22 2.88
CA ARG A 114 -29.51 -33.15 1.87
C ARG A 114 -29.45 -31.86 1.05
N THR A 115 -29.26 -30.71 1.68
CA THR A 115 -29.16 -29.42 0.97
C THR A 115 -27.96 -29.40 0.02
N PHE A 116 -26.81 -29.90 0.46
CA PHE A 116 -25.63 -29.98 -0.39
C PHE A 116 -25.84 -30.93 -1.59
N LEU A 117 -26.38 -32.13 -1.35
CA LEU A 117 -26.67 -33.09 -2.42
C LEU A 117 -27.73 -32.56 -3.40
N TRP A 118 -28.72 -31.81 -2.90
CA TRP A 118 -29.71 -31.16 -3.76
C TRP A 118 -29.05 -30.11 -4.66
N ARG A 119 -28.06 -29.34 -4.19
CA ARG A 119 -27.31 -28.40 -5.03
C ARG A 119 -26.36 -29.09 -6.00
N ALA A 120 -25.80 -30.24 -5.62
CA ALA A 120 -24.94 -31.03 -6.50
C ALA A 120 -25.64 -31.41 -7.82
N ARG A 121 -26.98 -31.50 -7.83
CA ARG A 121 -27.78 -31.75 -9.04
C ARG A 121 -27.56 -30.69 -10.13
N ASN A 122 -27.32 -29.43 -9.75
CA ASN A 122 -27.15 -28.32 -10.68
C ASN A 122 -25.80 -28.40 -11.43
N HIS A 123 -24.86 -29.20 -10.91
CA HIS A 123 -23.52 -29.38 -11.45
C HIS A 123 -23.35 -30.73 -12.15
N PHE A 124 -24.46 -31.42 -12.44
CA PHE A 124 -24.47 -32.63 -13.24
C PHE A 124 -24.81 -32.33 -14.72
N PRO A 125 -24.09 -32.91 -15.70
CA PRO A 125 -22.94 -33.79 -15.55
C PRO A 125 -21.68 -33.05 -15.06
N PRO A 126 -20.79 -33.71 -14.28
CA PRO A 126 -19.60 -33.09 -13.74
C PRO A 126 -18.68 -32.60 -14.86
N ARG A 127 -18.30 -31.32 -14.78
CA ARG A 127 -17.33 -30.69 -15.67
C ARG A 127 -16.06 -30.33 -14.89
N THR A 128 -14.96 -30.07 -15.60
CA THR A 128 -13.72 -29.57 -14.99
C THR A 128 -14.03 -28.30 -14.18
N GLY A 129 -13.68 -28.30 -12.89
CA GLY A 129 -14.01 -27.21 -11.96
C GLY A 129 -15.41 -27.24 -11.34
N GLY A 130 -16.28 -28.19 -11.71
CA GLY A 130 -17.66 -28.30 -11.20
C GLY A 130 -17.75 -28.54 -9.70
N LEU A 131 -16.79 -29.27 -9.10
CA LEU A 131 -16.73 -29.45 -7.65
C LEU A 131 -16.39 -28.14 -6.91
N LEU A 132 -15.48 -27.33 -7.46
CA LEU A 132 -15.15 -26.01 -6.91
C LEU A 132 -16.35 -25.06 -7.06
N ALA A 133 -17.02 -25.08 -8.22
CA ALA A 133 -18.21 -24.28 -8.48
C ALA A 133 -19.36 -24.64 -7.52
N LEU A 134 -19.61 -25.92 -7.29
CA LEU A 134 -20.57 -26.41 -6.29
C LEU A 134 -20.20 -25.92 -4.88
N TRP A 135 -18.93 -26.02 -4.50
CA TRP A 135 -18.46 -25.55 -3.20
C TRP A 135 -18.63 -24.04 -3.03
N VAL A 136 -18.26 -23.24 -4.04
CA VAL A 136 -18.45 -21.78 -4.04
C VAL A 136 -19.93 -21.42 -3.98
N GLU A 137 -20.78 -22.09 -4.77
CA GLU A 137 -22.24 -21.87 -4.73
C GLU A 137 -22.78 -22.16 -3.33
N TYR A 138 -22.42 -23.30 -2.74
CA TYR A 138 -22.84 -23.68 -1.40
C TYR A 138 -22.41 -22.65 -0.34
N LEU A 139 -21.15 -22.20 -0.40
CA LEU A 139 -20.62 -21.18 0.51
C LEU A 139 -21.35 -19.84 0.39
N LEU A 140 -21.64 -19.38 -0.83
CA LEU A 140 -22.23 -18.07 -1.04
C LEU A 140 -23.73 -18.02 -0.75
N THR A 141 -24.42 -19.16 -0.77
CA THR A 141 -25.88 -19.19 -0.71
C THR A 141 -26.42 -19.78 0.59
N GLU A 142 -25.83 -20.88 1.07
CA GLU A 142 -26.27 -21.56 2.28
C GLU A 142 -25.40 -21.20 3.48
N ARG A 143 -24.10 -20.98 3.24
CA ARG A 143 -23.09 -20.83 4.29
C ARG A 143 -22.38 -19.48 4.27
N TRP A 144 -23.10 -18.44 3.88
CA TRP A 144 -22.55 -17.07 3.82
C TRP A 144 -21.98 -16.65 5.18
N GLU A 145 -22.54 -17.13 6.29
CA GLU A 145 -22.03 -16.84 7.62
C GLU A 145 -20.61 -17.40 7.88
N LEU A 146 -20.18 -18.47 7.19
CA LEU A 146 -18.79 -18.94 7.27
C LEU A 146 -17.84 -17.95 6.60
N VAL A 147 -18.26 -17.36 5.46
CA VAL A 147 -17.50 -16.32 4.77
C VAL A 147 -17.41 -15.08 5.66
N SER A 148 -18.52 -14.64 6.25
CA SER A 148 -18.53 -13.51 7.20
C SER A 148 -17.64 -13.76 8.41
N ARG A 149 -17.74 -14.93 9.06
CA ARG A 149 -16.90 -15.30 10.22
C ARG A 149 -15.41 -15.39 9.90
N LEU A 150 -15.07 -15.81 8.68
CA LEU A 150 -13.69 -15.82 8.21
C LEU A 150 -13.18 -14.38 8.10
N LEU A 151 -13.93 -13.51 7.42
CA LEU A 151 -13.57 -12.11 7.18
C LEU A 151 -13.50 -11.28 8.48
N GLU A 152 -14.51 -11.41 9.36
CA GLU A 152 -14.53 -10.78 10.69
C GLU A 152 -13.42 -11.29 11.61
N GLY A 153 -12.93 -12.49 11.32
CA GLY A 153 -11.89 -13.13 12.10
C GLY A 153 -10.50 -12.59 11.85
N VAL A 154 -10.23 -12.08 10.65
CA VAL A 154 -8.90 -11.55 10.31
C VAL A 154 -8.72 -10.22 11.03
N ARG A 155 -7.91 -10.23 12.11
CA ARG A 155 -7.69 -9.05 12.95
C ARG A 155 -6.54 -8.20 12.46
N GLU A 156 -5.64 -8.79 11.69
CA GLU A 156 -4.46 -8.17 11.13
C GLU A 156 -4.85 -7.28 9.93
N PRO A 157 -4.68 -5.96 10.00
CA PRO A 157 -5.08 -5.06 8.93
C PRO A 157 -4.07 -5.02 7.76
N PHE A 158 -2.97 -5.76 7.83
CA PHE A 158 -1.89 -5.73 6.85
C PHE A 158 -1.58 -7.12 6.26
N LEU A 159 -1.70 -7.21 4.94
CA LEU A 159 -1.35 -8.40 4.14
C LEU A 159 0.16 -8.57 3.94
N ALA A 160 0.91 -7.49 4.11
CA ALA A 160 2.33 -7.43 3.82
C ALA A 160 3.14 -7.11 5.07
N ASP A 161 4.25 -7.82 5.27
CA ASP A 161 5.30 -7.38 6.16
C ASP A 161 6.13 -6.29 5.46
N THR A 162 6.28 -5.15 6.14
CA THR A 162 7.02 -3.98 5.64
C THR A 162 8.29 -3.72 6.44
N ALA A 163 8.65 -4.58 7.40
CA ALA A 163 9.88 -4.47 8.17
C ALA A 163 11.14 -4.40 7.28
N PRO A 164 11.29 -5.24 6.23
CA PRO A 164 12.44 -5.15 5.34
C PRO A 164 12.54 -3.80 4.62
N LEU A 165 11.41 -3.24 4.20
CA LEU A 165 11.37 -1.92 3.57
C LEU A 165 11.77 -0.82 4.55
N ARG A 166 11.28 -0.91 5.81
CA ARG A 166 11.64 0.03 6.87
C ARG A 166 13.15 0.01 7.14
N GLU A 167 13.73 -1.17 7.30
CA GLU A 167 15.16 -1.33 7.56
C GLU A 167 16.01 -0.73 6.45
N ARG A 168 15.66 -1.00 5.18
CA ARG A 168 16.31 -0.40 4.01
C ARG A 168 16.24 1.12 4.02
N LEU A 169 15.08 1.70 4.31
CA LEU A 169 14.92 3.15 4.40
C LEU A 169 15.74 3.75 5.54
N VAL A 170 15.74 3.12 6.72
CA VAL A 170 16.54 3.57 7.88
C VAL A 170 18.02 3.53 7.56
N ALA A 171 18.51 2.47 6.92
CA ALA A 171 19.89 2.35 6.46
C ALA A 171 20.22 3.44 5.43
N GLU A 172 19.34 3.66 4.45
CA GLU A 172 19.53 4.63 3.37
C GLU A 172 19.61 6.09 3.89
N PHE A 173 18.86 6.40 4.94
CA PHE A 173 18.84 7.72 5.58
C PHE A 173 19.84 7.86 6.74
N GLY A 174 20.47 6.77 7.19
CA GLY A 174 21.34 6.76 8.36
C GLY A 174 20.60 6.97 9.69
N GLY A 175 19.30 6.67 9.75
CA GLY A 175 18.47 6.82 10.95
C GLY A 175 16.97 6.86 10.66
N GLU A 176 16.17 7.11 11.70
CA GLU A 176 14.69 7.12 11.60
C GLU A 176 14.12 8.46 11.12
N LYS A 177 14.97 9.48 10.93
CA LYS A 177 14.55 10.81 10.47
C LYS A 177 15.09 11.05 9.07
N VAL A 178 14.21 11.51 8.18
CA VAL A 178 14.61 11.94 6.84
C VAL A 178 15.40 13.25 6.95
N PRO A 179 16.68 13.28 6.55
CA PRO A 179 17.41 14.54 6.49
C PRO A 179 16.80 15.43 5.41
N SER A 180 16.63 16.71 5.73
CA SER A 180 16.06 17.71 4.83
C SER A 180 17.11 18.79 4.59
N ARG A 181 17.81 18.72 3.45
CA ARG A 181 18.90 19.64 3.10
C ARG A 181 18.35 20.99 2.59
N GLY A 182 17.51 21.64 3.39
CA GLY A 182 16.86 22.91 3.04
C GLY A 182 15.62 22.77 2.14
N ILE A 183 15.18 21.55 1.84
CA ILE A 183 13.98 21.27 1.04
C ILE A 183 12.80 20.99 1.97
N ARG A 184 11.70 21.73 1.82
CA ARG A 184 10.48 21.49 2.60
C ARG A 184 9.78 20.23 2.08
N LEU A 185 9.57 19.24 2.94
CA LEU A 185 8.95 17.96 2.61
C LEU A 185 7.62 17.83 3.33
N ALA A 186 6.61 17.33 2.61
CA ALA A 186 5.33 16.91 3.16
C ALA A 186 4.97 15.50 2.67
N ILE A 187 4.79 14.55 3.59
CA ILE A 187 4.31 13.20 3.30
C ILE A 187 2.93 13.04 3.90
N ASN A 188 1.97 12.61 3.09
CA ASN A 188 0.60 12.36 3.53
C ASN A 188 0.37 10.86 3.66
N THR A 189 -0.26 10.46 4.76
CA THR A 189 -0.74 9.10 5.01
C THR A 189 -2.08 9.14 5.74
N VAL A 190 -2.67 7.98 5.96
CA VAL A 190 -3.87 7.79 6.78
C VAL A 190 -3.51 6.85 7.92
N ASP A 191 -3.92 7.21 9.13
CA ASP A 191 -3.81 6.35 10.28
C ASP A 191 -4.84 5.21 10.18
N ALA A 192 -4.37 3.96 10.22
CA ALA A 192 -5.21 2.79 9.99
C ALA A 192 -6.25 2.53 11.10
N HIS A 193 -6.03 3.05 12.31
CA HIS A 193 -6.93 2.84 13.45
C HIS A 193 -8.02 3.90 13.53
N THR A 194 -7.68 5.14 13.19
CA THR A 194 -8.56 6.30 13.32
C THR A 194 -9.15 6.76 11.99
N GLY A 195 -8.60 6.32 10.85
CA GLY A 195 -8.98 6.78 9.52
C GLY A 195 -8.62 8.24 9.23
N ARG A 196 -7.89 8.91 10.13
CA ARG A 196 -7.56 10.33 10.01
C ARG A 196 -6.33 10.51 9.13
N VAL A 197 -6.33 11.59 8.35
CA VAL A 197 -5.15 12.01 7.59
C VAL A 197 -4.04 12.43 8.56
N VAL A 198 -2.87 11.81 8.41
CA VAL A 198 -1.65 12.17 9.13
C VAL A 198 -0.66 12.75 8.12
N ARG A 199 -0.07 13.88 8.46
CA ARG A 199 0.91 14.56 7.62
C ARG A 199 2.24 14.70 8.35
N TYR A 200 3.30 14.16 7.77
CA TYR A 200 4.67 14.33 8.23
C TYR A 200 5.31 15.47 7.46
N VAL A 201 5.79 16.51 8.16
CA VAL A 201 6.40 17.70 7.55
C VAL A 201 7.77 18.01 8.15
N THR A 202 8.68 18.57 7.35
CA THR A 202 9.99 19.04 7.82
C THR A 202 10.02 20.52 8.18
N ALA A 203 8.96 21.26 7.90
CA ALA A 203 8.79 22.66 8.29
C ALA A 203 7.35 22.92 8.74
N ALA A 204 7.18 23.74 9.77
CA ALA A 204 5.86 24.15 10.25
C ALA A 204 5.06 24.78 9.10
N THR A 205 3.89 24.22 8.83
CA THR A 205 2.94 24.73 7.85
C THR A 205 1.65 25.06 8.60
N PRO A 206 1.02 26.22 8.38
CA PRO A 206 -0.30 26.45 8.95
C PRO A 206 -1.23 25.34 8.45
N PHE A 207 -1.95 24.69 9.36
CA PHE A 207 -2.94 23.67 9.03
C PHE A 207 -4.08 24.33 8.24
N THR A 208 -3.96 24.40 6.92
CA THR A 208 -4.99 24.96 6.05
C THR A 208 -5.68 23.83 5.30
N ARG A 209 -6.52 23.09 6.02
CA ARG A 209 -7.87 22.68 5.56
C ARG A 209 -8.44 21.60 6.47
N SER A 210 -9.64 21.85 6.99
CA SER A 210 -10.59 20.79 7.29
C SER A 210 -10.85 19.99 6.00
N PRO A 211 -11.05 18.66 6.06
CA PRO A 211 -11.24 17.84 4.87
C PRO A 211 -12.36 18.42 3.99
N ASP A 212 -12.10 18.54 2.68
CA ASP A 212 -13.06 19.07 1.70
C ASP A 212 -14.31 18.17 1.55
N TYR A 213 -14.23 16.93 2.06
CA TYR A 213 -15.30 15.95 2.01
C TYR A 213 -15.46 15.28 3.38
N LEU A 214 -16.65 15.42 3.95
CA LEU A 214 -17.18 14.51 4.97
C LEU A 214 -17.96 13.44 4.19
N ILE A 215 -17.47 12.20 4.21
CA ILE A 215 -18.16 11.03 3.62
C ILE A 215 -18.97 10.37 4.73
#